data_AF-A0A7W0LYL5-F1
#
_entry.id   AF-A0A7W0LYL5-F1
#
_cell.length_a   1.000
_cell.length_b   1.000
_cell.length_c   1.000
_cell.angle_alpha   90.00
_cell.angle_beta   90.00
_cell.angle_gamma   90.00
#
_symmetry.space_group_name_H-M   'P 1'
#
loop_
_entity.id
_entity.type
_entity.pdbx_description
1 polymer ?
#
loop_
_entity_poly.entity_id
_entity_poly.type
_entity_poly.pdbx_seq_one_letter_code
_entity_poly.pdbx_strand_id
1 'polypeptide(L)' 'FDVVYHPPDTALLAAVEQRGGRAVGGFELLLHQAARQVELMTGVGAAPVEAMRSAGLATLGDQ' A
#
# COMPACT_ATOMS: atom_id res chain seq x y z
N PHE A 1 1.21 -11.02 4.30
CA PHE A 1 1.31 -9.56 4.14
C PHE A 1 2.41 -9.07 5.07
N ASP A 2 3.03 -7.94 4.76
CA ASP A 2 3.98 -7.24 5.65
C ASP A 2 3.51 -5.78 5.81
N VAL A 3 3.71 -5.18 6.98
CA VAL A 3 3.39 -3.77 7.25
C VAL A 3 4.47 -2.84 6.72
N VAL A 4 5.70 -3.33 6.55
CA VAL A 4 6.80 -2.55 6.01
C VAL A 4 6.54 -2.25 4.54
N TYR A 5 6.65 -0.97 4.19
CA TYR A 5 6.50 -0.47 2.82
C TYR A 5 7.78 0.15 2.27
N HIS A 6 8.79 0.39 3.11
CA HIS A 6 10.11 0.82 2.71
C HIS A 6 11.19 0.20 3.62
N PRO A 7 12.15 -0.55 3.07
CA PRO A 7 12.22 -1.00 1.66
C PRO A 7 11.04 -1.92 1.29
N PRO A 8 10.62 -1.97 0.00
CA PRO A 8 9.46 -2.75 -0.43
C PRO A 8 9.68 -4.27 -0.36
N ASP A 9 10.93 -4.72 -0.49
CA ASP A 9 11.31 -6.13 -0.54
C ASP A 9 11.77 -6.63 0.82
N THR A 10 10.83 -7.11 1.63
CA THR A 10 11.18 -7.72 2.92
C THR A 10 11.50 -9.20 2.78
N ALA A 11 12.33 -9.71 3.69
CA ALA A 11 12.64 -11.14 3.75
C ALA A 11 11.38 -12.02 3.92
N LEU A 12 10.35 -11.50 4.60
CA LEU A 12 9.07 -12.19 4.76
C LEU A 12 8.34 -12.31 3.41
N LEU A 13 8.23 -11.22 2.66
CA LEU A 13 7.53 -11.23 1.37
C LEU A 13 8.26 -12.15 0.38
N ALA A 14 9.58 -12.06 0.30
CA ALA A 14 10.39 -12.95 -0.54
C ALA A 14 10.20 -14.43 -0.19
N ALA A 15 10.18 -14.79 1.10
CA ALA A 15 9.98 -16.17 1.54
C ALA A 15 8.57 -16.71 1.22
N VAL A 16 7.55 -15.84 1.18
CA VAL A 16 6.19 -16.21 0.79
C VAL A 16 6.12 -16.47 -0.72
N GLU A 17 6.69 -15.59 -1.53
CA GLU A 17 6.70 -15.72 -3.00
C GLU A 17 7.48 -16.96 -3.45
N GLN A 18 8.64 -17.23 -2.84
CA GLN A 18 9.43 -18.44 -3.12
C GLN A 18 8.68 -19.75 -2.85
N ARG A 19 7.65 -19.72 -2.00
CA ARG A 19 6.80 -20.87 -1.69
C ARG A 19 5.52 -20.90 -2.54
N GLY A 20 5.40 -20.04 -3.55
CA GLY A 20 4.22 -19.92 -4.40
C GLY A 20 3.03 -19.20 -3.72
N GLY A 21 3.28 -18.53 -2.61
CA GLY A 21 2.26 -17.74 -1.91
C GLY A 21 2.08 -16.35 -2.53
N ARG A 22 0.96 -15.71 -2.23
CA ARG A 22 0.69 -14.32 -2.62
C ARG A 22 1.21 -13.37 -1.54
N ALA A 23 2.24 -12.59 -1.87
CA ALA A 23 2.73 -11.50 -1.05
C ALA A 23 1.89 -10.22 -1.24
N VAL A 24 1.77 -9.44 -0.17
CA VAL A 24 1.12 -8.13 -0.15
C VAL A 24 1.98 -7.24 0.75
N GLY A 25 2.58 -6.19 0.18
CA GLY A 25 3.47 -5.29 0.91
C GLY A 25 2.73 -4.18 1.67
N GLY A 26 3.47 -3.43 2.49
CA GLY A 26 2.89 -2.43 3.38
C GLY A 26 2.22 -1.25 2.66
N PHE A 27 2.57 -1.00 1.39
CA PHE A 27 1.96 0.08 0.62
C PHE A 27 0.45 -0.12 0.43
N GLU A 28 -0.01 -1.36 0.20
CA GLU A 28 -1.44 -1.64 0.08
C GLU A 28 -2.19 -1.32 1.38
N LEU A 29 -1.58 -1.66 2.52
CA LEU A 29 -2.12 -1.29 3.83
C LEU A 29 -2.18 0.24 3.98
N LEU A 30 -1.09 0.94 3.65
CA LEU A 30 -1.00 2.40 3.69
C LEU A 30 -2.06 3.06 2.80
N LEU A 31 -2.29 2.54 1.59
CA LEU A 31 -3.27 3.07 0.66
C LEU A 31 -4.70 2.92 1.21
N HIS A 32 -5.06 1.71 1.67
CA HIS A 32 -6.41 1.44 2.14
C HIS A 32 -6.75 2.17 3.44
N GLN A 33 -5.79 2.32 4.36
CA GLN A 33 -6.02 3.13 5.56
C GLN A 33 -6.18 4.62 5.20
N ALA A 34 -5.40 5.15 4.25
CA ALA A 34 -5.48 6.55 3.84
C ALA A 34 -6.82 6.83 3.15
N ALA A 35 -7.29 5.91 2.31
CA ALA A 35 -8.60 6.00 1.68
C ALA A 35 -9.70 6.15 2.74
N ARG A 36 -9.64 5.32 3.80
CA ARG A 36 -10.63 5.40 4.88
C ARG A 36 -10.55 6.71 5.66
N GLN A 37 -9.33 7.23 5.89
CA GLN A 37 -9.14 8.52 6.53
C GLN A 37 -9.74 9.65 5.69
N VAL A 38 -9.51 9.67 4.37
CA VAL A 38 -10.06 10.67 3.47
C VAL A 38 -11.59 10.69 3.50
N GLU A 39 -12.22 9.51 3.42
CA GLU A 39 -13.68 9.38 3.54
C GLU A 39 -14.21 9.97 4.86
N LEU A 40 -13.60 9.59 5.98
CA LEU A 40 -14.05 10.02 7.31
C LEU A 40 -13.79 11.49 7.58
N MET A 41 -12.65 12.03 7.14
CA MET A 41 -12.23 13.41 7.43
C MET A 41 -12.90 14.42 6.51
N THR A 42 -13.20 14.04 5.26
CA THR A 42 -13.74 14.97 4.25
C THR A 42 -15.23 14.76 3.98
N GLY A 43 -15.81 13.64 4.42
CA GLY A 43 -17.19 13.26 4.13
C GLY A 43 -17.42 12.80 2.68
N VAL A 44 -16.36 12.63 1.88
CA VAL A 44 -16.49 12.07 0.52
C VAL A 44 -16.97 10.62 0.60
N GLY A 45 -17.97 10.26 -0.21
CA GLY A 45 -18.61 8.95 -0.16
C GLY A 45 -17.71 7.77 -0.57
N ALA A 46 -16.70 8.03 -1.40
CA ALA A 46 -15.67 7.05 -1.77
C ALA A 46 -14.38 7.80 -2.07
N ALA A 47 -13.27 7.38 -1.45
CA ALA A 47 -11.96 7.95 -1.76
C ALA A 47 -11.49 7.54 -3.17
N PRO A 48 -10.74 8.41 -3.88
CA PRO A 48 -10.22 8.11 -5.21
C PRO A 48 -8.98 7.20 -5.15
N VAL A 49 -9.18 5.92 -4.79
CA VAL A 49 -8.12 4.95 -4.49
C VAL A 49 -7.07 4.83 -5.59
N GLU A 50 -7.47 4.78 -6.86
CA GLU A 50 -6.50 4.66 -7.97
C GLU A 50 -5.63 5.92 -8.15
N ALA A 51 -6.20 7.11 -7.90
CA ALA A 51 -5.42 8.35 -7.92
C ALA A 51 -4.44 8.40 -6.74
N MET A 52 -4.89 7.98 -5.54
CA MET A 52 -4.05 7.88 -4.34
C MET A 52 -2.92 6.87 -4.52
N ARG A 53 -3.21 5.72 -5.15
CA ARG A 53 -2.22 4.69 -5.51
C ARG A 53 -1.14 5.28 -6.42
N SER A 54 -1.57 5.93 -7.50
CA SER A 54 -0.66 6.51 -8.50
C SER A 54 0.24 7.57 -7.86
N ALA A 55 -0.31 8.45 -7.03
CA ALA A 55 0.44 9.47 -6.32
C ALA A 55 1.46 8.86 -5.33
N GLY A 56 1.04 7.88 -4.53
CA GLY A 56 1.91 7.23 -3.55
C GLY A 56 3.07 6.46 -4.19
N LEU A 57 2.82 5.73 -5.27
CA LEU A 57 3.87 5.01 -6.01
C LEU A 57 4.86 5.97 -6.68
N ALA A 58 4.40 7.08 -7.24
CA ALA A 58 5.29 8.09 -7.82
C ALA A 58 6.25 8.65 -6.77
N THR A 59 5.75 8.97 -5.56
CA THR A 59 6.60 9.50 -4.48
C THR A 59 7.58 8.46 -3.91
N LEU A 60 7.16 7.20 -3.78
CA LEU A 60 8.03 6.12 -3.28
C LEU A 60 9.10 5.70 -4.29
N GLY A 61 8.86 5.86 -5.59
CA GLY A 61 9.87 5.63 -6.63
C GLY A 61 10.96 6.70 -6.70
N ASP A 62 10.71 7.87 -6.12
CA ASP A 62 11.62 9.02 -6.06
C ASP A 62 12.51 9.03 -4.79
N GLN A 63 12.33 8.08 -3.86
CA GLN A 63 13.05 7.97 -2.58
C GLN A 63 14.09 6.83 -2.60
#